data_AF-A0A257VSM9-F1
#
_entry.id   AF-A0A257VSM9-F1
#
_cell.length_a   1.000
_cell.length_b   1.000
_cell.length_c   1.000
_cell.angle_alpha   90.00
_cell.angle_beta   90.00
_cell.angle_gamma   90.00
#
_symmetry.space_group_name_H-M   'P 1'
#
loop_
_entity.id
_entity.type
_entity.pdbx_description
1 polymer ?
#
loop_
_entity_poly.entity_id
_entity_poly.type
_entity_poly.pdbx_seq_one_letter_code
_entity_poly.pdbx_strand_id
1 'polypeptide(L)'
;MGPAFLFSPISGYTTPMERKNPFHPLDLAGLPPEGNAPFEVGVLRGSSVESRHRVHVVESDAAGNLLRFWGNPHLSFFPRSAVKMIQALAWVGDEQKFGSEEIAIACGSHHAEDFHLAVVNRWLGALGLSEKNLECGAHEPSGKKAALALARKGENPCQIHNNCSGKHCGLLTACLAGGWELEGYSSYDHPVQAKIRELLAQFSGLDIGALMVVGFPPMPFLSRAWRWRWHD
;
A
#
# COMPACT_ATOMS: atom_id res chain seq x y z
N MET A 1 13.30 17.61 -17.35
CA MET A 1 12.69 16.63 -18.28
C MET A 1 12.52 15.34 -17.49
N GLY A 2 11.27 14.96 -17.17
CA GLY A 2 10.97 13.75 -16.42
C GLY A 2 11.17 12.49 -17.27
N PRO A 3 11.22 11.29 -16.65
CA PRO A 3 11.36 10.04 -17.39
C PRO A 3 10.12 9.81 -18.28
N ALA A 4 10.36 9.58 -19.57
CA ALA A 4 9.34 9.11 -20.52
C ALA A 4 9.31 7.58 -20.48
N PHE A 5 8.11 7.00 -20.34
CA PHE A 5 7.89 5.55 -20.35
C PHE A 5 7.46 5.13 -21.76
N LEU A 6 8.12 4.13 -22.32
CA LEU A 6 7.81 3.56 -23.63
C LEU A 6 7.39 2.09 -23.46
N PHE A 7 6.28 1.73 -24.10
CA PHE A 7 5.71 0.38 -24.16
C PHE A 7 5.75 -0.12 -25.60
N SER A 8 6.12 -1.38 -25.86
CA SER A 8 6.10 -1.95 -27.21
C SER A 8 5.92 -3.47 -27.19
N PRO A 9 5.02 -4.04 -28.02
CA PRO A 9 5.24 -5.36 -28.58
C PRO A 9 6.13 -5.20 -29.82
N ILE A 10 7.22 -5.97 -29.83
CA ILE A 10 8.08 -6.35 -30.95
C ILE A 10 7.83 -5.59 -32.29
N SER A 11 8.81 -4.74 -32.64
CA SER A 11 9.00 -4.05 -33.92
C SER A 11 8.08 -2.86 -34.23
N GLY A 12 8.56 -1.66 -33.88
CA GLY A 12 8.01 -0.39 -34.37
C GLY A 12 7.87 0.63 -33.25
N TYR A 13 8.67 1.69 -33.31
CA TYR A 13 8.68 2.79 -32.34
C TYR A 13 7.28 3.40 -32.17
N THR A 14 6.68 3.26 -31.00
CA THR A 14 5.46 3.99 -30.60
C THR A 14 5.83 5.24 -29.79
N THR A 15 5.02 6.28 -29.97
CA THR A 15 5.19 7.65 -29.47
C THR A 15 5.21 7.75 -27.94
N PRO A 16 5.91 8.76 -27.36
CA PRO A 16 5.82 9.05 -25.92
C PRO A 16 4.39 9.46 -25.55
N MET A 17 3.77 8.77 -24.58
CA MET A 17 2.57 9.30 -23.91
C MET A 17 3.01 10.31 -22.84
N GLU A 18 2.72 11.59 -23.05
CA GLU A 18 2.73 12.56 -21.95
C GLU A 18 1.70 12.16 -20.89
N ARG A 19 2.02 12.35 -19.60
CA ARG A 19 1.05 12.23 -18.51
C ARG A 19 -0.07 13.26 -18.71
N LYS A 20 -1.14 12.87 -19.40
CA LYS A 20 -2.43 13.57 -19.32
C LYS A 20 -3.15 13.09 -18.05
N ASN A 21 -3.69 14.06 -17.31
CA ASN A 21 -4.52 13.99 -16.09
C ASN A 21 -4.75 12.59 -15.49
N PRO A 22 -4.29 12.28 -14.25
CA PRO A 22 -4.40 10.96 -13.63
C PRO A 22 -5.84 10.47 -13.35
N PHE A 23 -6.85 11.31 -13.58
CA PHE A 23 -8.27 10.98 -13.40
C PHE A 23 -9.05 10.79 -14.69
N HIS A 24 -8.40 10.80 -15.86
CA HIS A 24 -9.07 10.38 -17.09
C HIS A 24 -9.30 8.86 -17.02
N PRO A 25 -10.47 8.33 -17.42
CA PRO A 25 -10.60 6.89 -17.64
C PRO A 25 -9.43 6.46 -18.51
N LEU A 26 -8.72 5.40 -18.09
CA LEU A 26 -7.60 4.85 -18.83
C LEU A 26 -8.06 4.68 -20.27
N ASP A 27 -7.44 5.41 -21.19
CA ASP A 27 -7.69 5.21 -22.60
C ASP A 27 -7.02 3.89 -22.99
N LEU A 28 -7.79 2.81 -22.89
CA LEU A 28 -7.33 1.48 -23.24
C LEU A 28 -7.33 1.25 -24.76
N ALA A 29 -7.78 2.23 -25.57
CA ALA A 29 -7.89 2.11 -27.02
C ALA A 29 -6.55 2.06 -27.77
N GLY A 30 -5.41 2.18 -27.05
CA GLY A 30 -4.06 2.01 -27.59
C GLY A 30 -3.29 0.83 -27.01
N LEU A 31 -3.93 -0.03 -26.20
CA LEU A 31 -3.25 -1.19 -25.65
C LEU A 31 -3.09 -2.30 -26.70
N PRO A 32 -2.00 -3.08 -26.65
CA PRO A 32 -1.85 -4.28 -27.46
C PRO A 32 -3.00 -5.26 -27.18
N PRO A 33 -3.26 -6.21 -28.09
CA PRO A 33 -4.24 -7.26 -27.85
C PRO A 33 -4.02 -7.92 -26.49
N GLU A 34 -5.12 -8.23 -25.80
CA GLU A 34 -5.09 -8.99 -24.56
C GLU A 34 -4.47 -10.38 -24.76
N GLY A 35 -3.97 -10.98 -23.68
CA GLY A 35 -3.45 -12.34 -23.71
C GLY A 35 -2.38 -12.64 -22.67
N ASN A 36 -1.80 -13.83 -22.79
CA ASN A 36 -0.89 -14.38 -21.77
C ASN A 36 0.49 -13.70 -21.71
N ALA A 37 0.80 -12.77 -22.62
CA ALA A 37 2.03 -12.00 -22.59
C ALA A 37 1.88 -10.80 -21.64
N PRO A 38 2.75 -10.63 -20.63
CA PRO A 38 2.71 -9.45 -19.77
C PRO A 38 3.12 -8.20 -20.57
N PHE A 39 2.66 -7.05 -20.12
CA PHE A 39 3.21 -5.78 -20.56
C PHE A 39 4.69 -5.69 -20.22
N GLU A 40 5.44 -4.98 -21.06
CA GLU A 40 6.82 -4.65 -20.76
C GLU A 40 7.01 -3.13 -20.76
N VAL A 41 7.59 -2.64 -19.67
CA VAL A 41 7.96 -1.23 -19.51
C VAL A 41 9.47 -1.12 -19.54
N GLY A 42 9.99 -0.40 -20.54
CA GLY A 42 11.40 -0.06 -20.62
C GLY A 42 11.68 1.25 -19.89
N VAL A 43 12.66 1.26 -18.98
CA VAL A 43 13.29 2.48 -18.47
C VAL A 43 14.51 2.75 -19.32
N LEU A 44 14.58 3.93 -19.93
CA LEU A 44 15.67 4.29 -20.83
C LEU A 44 16.74 5.12 -20.12
N ARG A 45 18.00 4.90 -20.54
CA ARG A 45 19.13 5.81 -20.33
C ARG A 45 19.66 6.25 -21.69
N GLY A 46 19.33 7.48 -22.08
CA GLY A 46 19.50 7.91 -23.46
C GLY A 46 18.61 7.07 -24.39
N SER A 47 19.21 6.47 -25.43
CA SER A 47 18.51 5.60 -26.38
C SER A 47 18.50 4.12 -25.98
N SER A 48 19.17 3.74 -24.88
CA SER A 48 19.33 2.36 -24.48
C SER A 48 18.33 1.99 -23.38
N VAL A 49 17.76 0.78 -23.47
CA VAL A 49 16.93 0.23 -22.38
C VAL A 49 17.84 -0.18 -21.23
N GLU A 50 17.76 0.54 -20.12
CA GLU A 50 18.51 0.24 -18.90
C GLU A 50 17.81 -0.82 -18.04
N SER A 51 16.48 -0.82 -17.99
CA SER A 51 15.70 -1.79 -17.22
C SER A 51 14.41 -2.13 -17.92
N ARG A 52 13.98 -3.40 -17.79
CA ARG A 52 12.70 -3.91 -18.29
C ARG A 52 11.88 -4.40 -17.11
N HIS A 53 10.63 -3.96 -17.04
CA HIS A 53 9.68 -4.37 -16.01
C HIS A 53 8.52 -5.10 -16.68
N ARG A 54 8.24 -6.32 -16.22
CA ARG A 54 7.06 -7.08 -16.65
C ARG A 54 5.87 -6.67 -15.78
N VAL A 55 4.77 -6.30 -16.41
CA VAL A 55 3.56 -5.81 -15.75
C VAL A 55 2.39 -6.70 -16.13
N HIS A 56 1.70 -7.20 -15.12
CA HIS A 56 0.48 -7.97 -15.26
C HIS A 56 -0.69 -7.02 -15.02
N VAL A 57 -1.68 -7.03 -15.92
CA VAL A 57 -2.85 -6.14 -15.84
C VAL A 57 -4.10 -6.98 -15.91
N VAL A 58 -5.04 -6.66 -15.03
CA VAL A 58 -6.36 -7.28 -14.95
C VAL A 58 -7.39 -6.17 -14.90
N GLU A 59 -8.41 -6.28 -15.74
CA GLU A 59 -9.63 -5.50 -15.64
C GLU A 59 -10.77 -6.43 -15.27
N SER A 60 -11.52 -6.06 -14.25
CA SER A 60 -12.69 -6.79 -13.79
C SER A 60 -13.90 -5.86 -13.68
N ASP A 61 -15.09 -6.42 -13.80
CA ASP A 61 -16.33 -5.72 -13.46
C ASP A 61 -16.53 -5.65 -11.92
N ALA A 62 -17.62 -5.02 -11.50
CA ALA A 62 -17.98 -4.91 -10.08
C ALA A 62 -18.37 -6.25 -9.43
N ALA A 63 -18.70 -7.28 -10.22
CA ALA A 63 -18.97 -8.63 -9.74
C ALA A 63 -17.68 -9.48 -9.64
N GLY A 64 -16.52 -8.94 -10.05
CA GLY A 64 -15.24 -9.64 -10.06
C GLY A 64 -15.02 -10.52 -11.30
N ASN A 65 -15.89 -10.44 -12.31
CA ASN A 65 -15.66 -11.16 -13.56
C ASN A 65 -14.51 -10.53 -14.31
N LEU A 66 -13.61 -11.38 -14.81
CA LEU A 66 -12.48 -10.96 -15.64
C LEU A 66 -12.99 -10.46 -16.99
N LEU A 67 -12.76 -9.19 -17.29
CA LEU A 67 -13.14 -8.57 -18.57
C LEU A 67 -12.00 -8.66 -19.58
N ARG A 68 -10.78 -8.28 -19.17
CA ARG A 68 -9.57 -8.29 -19.99
C ARG A 68 -8.33 -8.53 -19.13
N PHE A 69 -7.26 -9.05 -19.73
CA PHE A 69 -5.97 -9.18 -19.05
C PHE A 69 -4.76 -9.19 -19.98
N TRP A 70 -3.62 -8.85 -19.40
CA TRP A 70 -2.30 -8.98 -20.02
C TRP A 70 -1.35 -9.66 -19.05
N GLY A 71 -0.79 -10.79 -19.46
CA GLY A 71 0.03 -11.66 -18.62
C GLY A 71 -0.78 -12.75 -17.92
N ASN A 72 -0.41 -13.06 -16.69
CA ASN A 72 -1.11 -14.04 -15.85
C ASN A 72 -2.03 -13.33 -14.83
N PRO A 73 -3.37 -13.43 -14.95
CA PRO A 73 -4.33 -12.84 -14.02
C PRO A 73 -4.40 -13.58 -12.66
N HIS A 74 -3.84 -14.80 -12.58
CA HIS A 74 -3.80 -15.63 -11.38
C HIS A 74 -2.42 -15.61 -10.70
N LEU A 75 -1.56 -14.64 -11.04
CA LEU A 75 -0.25 -14.51 -10.41
C LEU A 75 -0.42 -14.18 -8.93
N SER A 76 0.13 -15.02 -8.05
CA SER A 76 0.18 -14.72 -6.62
C SER A 76 1.34 -13.78 -6.29
N PHE A 77 1.05 -12.73 -5.52
CA PHE A 77 2.05 -11.78 -5.05
C PHE A 77 1.66 -11.22 -3.69
N PHE A 78 2.63 -10.65 -2.98
CA PHE A 78 2.35 -9.93 -1.75
C PHE A 78 1.82 -8.52 -2.10
N PRO A 79 0.60 -8.13 -1.70
CA PRO A 79 0.02 -6.83 -2.06
C PRO A 79 0.75 -5.64 -1.41
N ARG A 80 1.66 -5.89 -0.46
CA ARG A 80 2.39 -4.85 0.30
C ARG A 80 1.37 -3.84 0.86
N SER A 81 1.69 -2.55 0.84
CA SER A 81 0.81 -1.50 1.36
C SER A 81 -0.52 -1.36 0.62
N ALA A 82 -0.73 -1.97 -0.55
CA ALA A 82 -2.04 -1.92 -1.23
C ALA A 82 -3.14 -2.63 -0.42
N VAL A 83 -2.77 -3.54 0.48
CA VAL A 83 -3.70 -4.27 1.36
C VAL A 83 -4.43 -3.40 2.38
N LYS A 84 -3.95 -2.16 2.62
CA LYS A 84 -4.51 -1.26 3.63
C LYS A 84 -5.99 -0.96 3.43
N MET A 85 -6.47 -0.96 2.19
CA MET A 85 -7.89 -0.78 1.88
C MET A 85 -8.75 -1.89 2.49
N ILE A 86 -8.29 -3.15 2.43
CA ILE A 86 -8.97 -4.28 3.07
C ILE A 86 -8.82 -4.21 4.59
N GLN A 87 -7.66 -3.78 5.09
CA GLN A 87 -7.44 -3.57 6.53
C GLN A 87 -8.39 -2.49 7.10
N ALA A 88 -8.74 -1.47 6.30
CA ALA A 88 -9.64 -0.42 6.72
C ALA A 88 -11.06 -0.95 7.04
N LEU A 89 -11.51 -1.97 6.31
CA LEU A 89 -12.82 -2.60 6.53
C LEU A 89 -12.96 -3.23 7.92
N ALA A 90 -11.85 -3.46 8.64
CA ALA A 90 -11.92 -3.98 10.02
C ALA A 90 -12.54 -2.97 11.02
N TRP A 91 -12.56 -1.68 10.70
CA TRP A 91 -13.04 -0.60 11.58
C TRP A 91 -13.97 0.43 10.91
N VAL A 92 -14.02 0.48 9.56
CA VAL A 92 -15.03 1.23 8.81
C VAL A 92 -16.35 0.47 8.88
N GLY A 93 -17.05 0.57 10.01
CA GLY A 93 -18.41 0.01 10.18
C GLY A 93 -19.49 0.87 9.52
N ASP A 94 -20.74 0.42 9.60
CA ASP A 94 -21.93 1.10 9.02
C ASP A 94 -22.28 2.45 9.68
N GLU A 95 -21.72 2.75 10.86
CA GLU A 95 -21.94 4.00 11.57
C GLU A 95 -20.74 4.94 11.39
N GLN A 96 -20.92 5.98 10.58
CA GLN A 96 -19.97 7.05 10.21
C GLN A 96 -19.42 7.87 11.40
N LYS A 97 -18.65 7.23 12.30
CA LYS A 97 -17.88 7.95 13.33
C LYS A 97 -16.58 8.56 12.77
N PHE A 98 -16.16 8.14 11.58
CA PHE A 98 -14.91 8.57 10.95
C PHE A 98 -15.17 9.19 9.57
N GLY A 99 -14.46 10.27 9.26
CA GLY A 99 -14.61 11.01 8.02
C GLY A 99 -13.75 10.42 6.89
N SER A 100 -13.88 11.05 5.71
CA SER A 100 -13.07 10.70 4.54
C SER A 100 -11.57 10.87 4.78
N GLU A 101 -11.16 11.78 5.68
CA GLU A 101 -9.75 12.02 6.00
C GLU A 101 -9.12 10.82 6.72
N GLU A 102 -9.79 10.26 7.73
CA GLU A 102 -9.36 9.07 8.47
C GLU A 102 -9.28 7.84 7.54
N ILE A 103 -10.31 7.64 6.71
CA ILE A 103 -10.34 6.54 5.74
C ILE A 103 -9.19 6.71 4.73
N ALA A 104 -8.99 7.90 4.18
CA ALA A 104 -7.94 8.17 3.21
C ALA A 104 -6.54 7.92 3.79
N ILE A 105 -6.26 8.41 5.01
CA ILE A 105 -4.93 8.26 5.61
C ILE A 105 -4.65 6.83 6.05
N ALA A 106 -5.67 6.07 6.44
CA ALA A 106 -5.53 4.65 6.79
C ALA A 106 -5.27 3.77 5.56
N CYS A 107 -5.93 4.07 4.44
CA CYS A 107 -5.71 3.39 3.17
C CYS A 107 -4.39 3.80 2.49
N GLY A 108 -3.86 4.99 2.82
CA GLY A 108 -2.70 5.58 2.18
C GLY A 108 -1.34 5.22 2.80
N SER A 109 -0.28 5.71 2.16
CA SER A 109 1.06 5.80 2.74
C SER A 109 1.47 7.27 2.75
N HIS A 110 1.16 7.98 3.83
CA HIS A 110 1.29 9.43 3.85
C HIS A 110 2.77 9.88 3.93
N HIS A 111 3.03 11.11 3.49
CA HIS A 111 4.36 11.71 3.51
C HIS A 111 4.69 12.47 4.80
N ALA A 112 3.81 12.38 5.80
CA ALA A 112 3.92 13.07 7.09
C ALA A 112 3.98 14.60 6.97
N GLU A 113 3.29 15.16 5.96
CA GLU A 113 3.01 16.59 5.89
C GLU A 113 2.06 17.03 7.02
N ASP A 114 2.08 18.31 7.37
CA ASP A 114 1.37 18.85 8.54
C ASP A 114 -0.12 18.46 8.59
N PHE A 115 -0.81 18.46 7.45
CA PHE A 115 -2.22 18.05 7.38
C PHE A 115 -2.43 16.55 7.64
N HIS A 116 -1.48 15.69 7.24
CA HIS A 116 -1.54 14.27 7.60
C HIS A 116 -1.35 14.08 9.10
N LEU A 117 -0.36 14.76 9.69
CA LEU A 117 -0.07 14.69 11.12
C LEU A 117 -1.24 15.23 11.95
N ALA A 118 -1.92 16.28 11.47
CA ALA A 118 -3.12 16.81 12.12
C ALA A 118 -4.23 15.75 12.20
N VAL A 119 -4.48 14.99 11.12
CA VAL A 119 -5.47 13.90 11.11
C VAL A 119 -5.09 12.79 12.09
N VAL A 120 -3.83 12.32 12.05
CA VAL A 120 -3.35 11.25 12.95
C VAL A 120 -3.46 11.66 14.42
N ASN A 121 -3.02 12.87 14.77
CA ASN A 121 -3.10 13.36 16.15
C ASN A 121 -4.54 13.54 16.63
N ARG A 122 -5.41 14.11 15.79
CA ARG A 122 -6.84 14.25 16.11
C ARG A 122 -7.49 12.89 16.33
N TRP A 123 -7.19 11.92 15.47
CA TRP A 123 -7.74 10.57 15.56
C TRP A 123 -7.27 9.88 16.84
N LEU A 124 -5.97 9.88 17.13
CA LEU A 124 -5.44 9.33 18.38
C LEU A 124 -6.08 9.99 19.61
N GLY A 125 -6.20 11.33 19.60
CA GLY A 125 -6.86 12.07 20.67
C GLY A 125 -8.33 11.66 20.88
N ALA A 126 -9.08 11.44 19.79
CA ALA A 126 -10.46 10.96 19.84
C ALA A 126 -10.57 9.53 20.42
N LEU A 127 -9.53 8.72 20.28
CA LEU A 127 -9.43 7.39 20.89
C LEU A 127 -8.92 7.43 22.34
N GLY A 128 -8.53 8.60 22.86
CA GLY A 128 -7.86 8.73 24.17
C GLY A 128 -6.44 8.15 24.18
N LEU A 129 -5.80 8.05 23.00
CA LEU A 129 -4.47 7.45 22.81
C LEU A 129 -3.43 8.50 22.40
N SER A 130 -2.18 8.06 22.34
CA SER A 130 -1.05 8.87 21.89
C SER A 130 -0.20 8.12 20.88
N GLU A 131 0.80 8.82 20.32
CA GLU A 131 1.76 8.23 19.38
C GLU A 131 2.52 7.01 19.95
N LYS A 132 2.61 6.91 21.28
CA LYS A 132 3.23 5.78 21.97
C LYS A 132 2.47 4.46 21.80
N ASN A 133 1.18 4.52 21.46
CA ASN A 133 0.36 3.34 21.17
C ASN A 133 0.58 2.83 19.73
N LEU A 134 1.33 3.55 18.90
CA LEU A 134 1.62 3.13 17.54
C LEU A 134 2.82 2.18 17.49
N GLU A 135 2.62 0.98 16.94
CA GLU A 135 3.65 -0.05 16.78
C GLU A 135 4.36 0.02 15.42
N CYS A 136 4.17 1.11 14.66
CA CYS A 136 4.81 1.27 13.35
C CYS A 136 6.31 1.59 13.44
N GLY A 137 6.80 1.99 14.62
CA GLY A 137 8.13 2.58 14.80
C GLY A 137 8.22 3.98 14.18
N ALA A 138 9.34 4.65 14.41
CA ALA A 138 9.61 5.98 13.88
C ALA A 138 10.55 5.92 12.67
N HIS A 139 10.28 6.76 11.66
CA HIS A 139 11.20 7.01 10.56
C HIS A 139 11.04 8.44 10.05
N GLU A 140 12.04 8.96 9.34
CA GLU A 140 11.94 10.29 8.74
C GLU A 140 10.77 10.38 7.75
N PRO A 141 10.06 11.53 7.68
CA PRO A 141 9.04 11.76 6.66
C PRO A 141 9.56 11.42 5.26
N SER A 142 8.79 10.66 4.48
CA SER A 142 9.16 10.36 3.08
C SER A 142 9.01 11.56 2.15
N GLY A 143 8.24 12.57 2.55
CA GLY A 143 8.12 13.84 1.83
C GLY A 143 9.29 14.77 2.14
N LYS A 144 10.03 15.18 1.10
CA LYS A 144 11.18 16.09 1.23
C LYS A 144 10.85 17.38 2.00
N LYS A 145 9.68 17.98 1.75
CA LYS A 145 9.24 19.20 2.45
C LYS A 145 9.05 18.96 3.94
N ALA A 146 8.37 17.87 4.31
CA ALA A 146 8.13 17.50 5.70
C ALA A 146 9.42 17.13 6.42
N ALA A 147 10.31 16.35 5.80
CA ALA A 147 11.61 15.99 6.36
C ALA A 147 12.47 17.22 6.64
N LEU A 148 12.56 18.15 5.68
CA LEU A 148 13.29 19.41 5.86
C LEU A 148 12.67 20.30 6.94
N ALA A 149 11.34 20.35 7.05
CA ALA A 149 10.67 21.11 8.09
C ALA A 149 10.99 20.56 9.49
N LEU A 150 10.94 19.23 9.66
CA LEU A 150 11.29 18.55 10.90
C LEU A 150 12.76 18.80 11.29
N ALA A 151 13.68 18.64 10.32
CA ALA A 151 15.11 18.89 10.54
C ALA A 151 15.40 20.36 10.91
N ARG A 152 14.70 21.32 10.29
CA ARG A 152 14.85 22.76 10.61
C ARG A 152 14.37 23.11 12.01
N LYS A 153 13.41 22.38 12.55
CA LYS A 153 12.96 22.52 13.95
C LYS A 153 13.92 21.85 14.94
N GLY A 154 14.88 21.06 14.46
CA GLY A 154 15.76 20.26 15.32
C GLY A 154 15.04 19.11 16.02
N GLU A 155 13.89 18.68 15.48
CA GLU A 155 13.06 17.63 16.05
C GLU A 155 13.45 16.26 15.47
N ASN A 156 13.33 15.22 16.28
CA ASN A 156 13.49 13.83 15.83
C ASN A 156 12.14 13.26 15.39
N PRO A 157 12.12 12.37 14.37
CA PRO A 157 10.89 11.68 14.01
C PRO A 157 10.42 10.77 15.16
N CYS A 158 9.13 10.83 15.47
CA CYS A 158 8.37 9.86 16.26
C CYS A 158 7.36 9.09 15.40
N GLN A 159 6.54 8.23 16.01
CA GLN A 159 5.70 7.24 15.33
C GLN A 159 4.67 7.85 14.37
N ILE A 160 4.16 9.05 14.64
CA ILE A 160 3.23 9.73 13.71
C ILE A 160 3.87 10.12 12.37
N HIS A 161 5.20 10.22 12.30
CA HIS A 161 5.92 10.51 11.06
C HIS A 161 6.06 9.27 10.16
N ASN A 162 5.77 8.09 10.71
CA ASN A 162 5.76 6.88 9.94
C ASN A 162 4.62 6.92 8.92
N ASN A 163 4.91 6.59 7.66
CA ASN A 163 3.92 6.65 6.58
C ASN A 163 2.73 5.69 6.76
N CYS A 164 2.82 4.77 7.72
CA CYS A 164 1.78 3.83 8.06
C CYS A 164 0.96 4.24 9.29
N SER A 165 1.29 5.34 9.97
CA SER A 165 0.65 5.70 11.25
C SER A 165 -0.88 5.78 11.13
N GLY A 166 -1.42 6.30 10.02
CA GLY A 166 -2.86 6.29 9.75
C GLY A 166 -3.51 4.90 9.76
N LYS A 167 -2.86 3.88 9.19
CA LYS A 167 -3.39 2.50 9.23
C LYS A 167 -3.38 1.97 10.67
N HIS A 168 -2.38 2.34 11.47
CA HIS A 168 -2.25 1.91 12.86
C HIS A 168 -3.33 2.56 13.73
N CYS A 169 -3.73 3.81 13.46
CA CYS A 169 -4.91 4.41 14.07
C CYS A 169 -6.18 3.59 13.78
N GLY A 170 -6.33 3.11 12.55
CA GLY A 170 -7.41 2.19 12.16
C GLY A 170 -7.37 0.86 12.92
N LEU A 171 -6.18 0.25 13.06
CA LEU A 171 -6.02 -0.98 13.84
C LEU A 171 -6.38 -0.80 15.32
N LEU A 172 -5.93 0.29 15.94
CA LEU A 172 -6.27 0.63 17.32
C LEU A 172 -7.77 0.89 17.49
N THR A 173 -8.40 1.52 16.50
CA THR A 173 -9.85 1.70 16.46
C THR A 173 -10.57 0.35 16.47
N ALA A 174 -10.13 -0.61 15.65
CA ALA A 174 -10.68 -1.96 15.64
C ALA A 174 -10.47 -2.69 16.98
N CYS A 175 -9.29 -2.55 17.60
CA CYS A 175 -9.01 -3.13 18.92
C CYS A 175 -9.96 -2.60 19.98
N LEU A 176 -10.14 -1.29 20.07
CA LEU A 176 -11.07 -0.66 21.03
C LEU A 176 -12.51 -1.11 20.80
N ALA A 177 -12.96 -1.16 19.54
CA ALA A 177 -14.31 -1.61 19.21
C ALA A 177 -14.53 -3.10 19.53
N GLY A 178 -13.49 -3.93 19.39
CA GLY A 178 -13.53 -5.36 19.69
C GLY A 178 -13.27 -5.71 21.17
N GLY A 179 -12.92 -4.74 22.01
CA GLY A 179 -12.49 -4.99 23.39
C GLY A 179 -11.18 -5.79 23.48
N TRP A 180 -10.28 -5.62 22.50
CA TRP A 180 -9.00 -6.31 22.45
C TRP A 180 -7.87 -5.46 23.02
N GLU A 181 -6.76 -6.14 23.35
CA GLU A 181 -5.53 -5.47 23.80
C GLU A 181 -5.03 -4.45 22.76
N LEU A 182 -4.44 -3.37 23.26
CA LEU A 182 -3.86 -2.31 22.44
C LEU A 182 -2.36 -2.49 22.21
N GLU A 183 -1.73 -3.44 22.91
CA GLU A 183 -0.35 -3.83 22.73
C GLU A 183 -0.27 -5.17 21.99
N GLY A 184 0.74 -5.32 21.15
CA GLY A 184 0.95 -6.50 20.32
C GLY A 184 -0.02 -6.62 19.15
N TYR A 185 -0.78 -5.57 18.79
CA TYR A 185 -1.74 -5.66 17.69
C TYR A 185 -1.10 -5.86 16.31
N SER A 186 0.20 -5.62 16.18
CA SER A 186 0.99 -5.98 15.00
C SER A 186 1.33 -7.47 14.92
N SER A 187 1.22 -8.22 16.03
CA SER A 187 1.57 -9.63 16.11
C SER A 187 0.56 -10.52 15.40
N TYR A 188 1.04 -11.62 14.82
CA TYR A 188 0.24 -12.51 13.99
C TYR A 188 -1.00 -13.08 14.72
N ASP A 189 -0.84 -13.44 15.99
CA ASP A 189 -1.91 -14.07 16.79
C ASP A 189 -2.90 -13.06 17.38
N HIS A 190 -2.67 -11.75 17.20
CA HIS A 190 -3.57 -10.75 17.74
C HIS A 190 -4.97 -10.83 17.08
N PRO A 191 -6.07 -10.70 17.84
CA PRO A 191 -7.43 -10.78 17.30
C PRO A 191 -7.70 -9.87 16.09
N VAL A 192 -7.15 -8.64 16.09
CA VAL A 192 -7.27 -7.74 14.93
C VAL A 192 -6.61 -8.29 13.66
N GLN A 193 -5.48 -8.99 13.79
CA GLN A 193 -4.81 -9.60 12.64
C GLN A 193 -5.59 -10.83 12.16
N ALA A 194 -6.22 -11.59 13.05
CA ALA A 194 -7.14 -12.66 12.68
C ALA A 194 -8.31 -12.12 11.84
N LYS A 195 -8.97 -11.05 12.31
CA LYS A 195 -10.05 -10.37 11.56
C LYS A 195 -9.59 -9.88 10.17
N ILE A 196 -8.37 -9.33 10.07
CA ILE A 196 -7.81 -8.89 8.79
C ILE A 196 -7.57 -10.07 7.85
N ARG A 197 -7.10 -11.22 8.35
CA ARG A 197 -6.93 -12.43 7.54
C ARG A 197 -8.27 -12.96 7.03
N GLU A 198 -9.31 -12.93 7.85
CA GLU A 198 -10.67 -13.30 7.44
C GLU A 198 -11.18 -12.39 6.31
N LEU A 199 -11.01 -11.07 6.45
CA LEU A 199 -11.34 -10.10 5.40
C LEU A 199 -10.53 -10.35 4.13
N LEU A 200 -9.23 -10.63 4.25
CA LEU A 200 -8.40 -10.93 3.09
C LEU A 200 -8.85 -12.21 2.37
N ALA A 201 -9.22 -13.25 3.11
CA ALA A 201 -9.74 -14.49 2.53
C ALA A 201 -11.06 -14.22 1.80
N GLN A 202 -11.97 -13.46 2.43
CA GLN A 202 -13.26 -13.09 1.84
C GLN A 202 -13.07 -12.33 0.51
N PHE A 203 -12.20 -11.33 0.46
CA PHE A 203 -12.03 -10.48 -0.72
C PHE A 203 -11.14 -11.10 -1.80
N SER A 204 -10.25 -12.02 -1.45
CA SER A 204 -9.41 -12.73 -2.43
C SER A 204 -10.04 -14.01 -2.95
N GLY A 205 -11.05 -14.55 -2.27
CA GLY A 205 -11.58 -15.90 -2.54
C GLY A 205 -10.60 -17.02 -2.22
N LEU A 206 -9.47 -16.72 -1.56
CA LEU A 206 -8.46 -17.68 -1.16
C LEU A 206 -8.76 -18.21 0.24
N ASP A 207 -8.40 -19.47 0.48
CA ASP A 207 -8.36 -20.04 1.83
C ASP A 207 -7.34 -19.27 2.69
N ILE A 208 -7.65 -19.07 3.98
CA ILE A 208 -6.75 -18.45 4.95
C ILE A 208 -5.39 -19.16 4.98
N GLY A 209 -5.35 -20.49 4.82
CA GLY A 209 -4.12 -21.27 4.75
C GLY A 209 -3.27 -21.02 3.50
N ALA A 210 -3.88 -20.52 2.43
CA ALA A 210 -3.20 -20.11 1.20
C ALA A 210 -2.69 -18.65 1.27
N LEU A 211 -3.15 -17.86 2.24
CA LEU A 211 -2.68 -16.50 2.45
C LEU A 211 -1.35 -16.52 3.22
N MET A 212 -0.27 -16.23 2.51
CA MET A 212 0.95 -15.80 3.18
C MET A 212 0.79 -14.35 3.66
N VAL A 213 0.07 -14.16 4.78
CA VAL A 213 0.06 -12.86 5.48
C VAL A 213 1.30 -12.82 6.37
N VAL A 214 2.33 -12.13 5.89
CA VAL A 214 3.45 -11.75 6.76
C VAL A 214 2.86 -10.78 7.79
N GLY A 215 2.65 -11.24 9.02
CA GLY A 215 2.39 -10.35 10.15
C GLY A 215 3.43 -9.23 10.14
N PHE A 216 3.04 -8.00 10.45
CA PHE A 216 3.94 -6.85 10.39
C PHE A 216 5.26 -7.22 11.07
N PRO A 217 6.39 -7.39 10.34
CA PRO A 217 7.63 -7.59 11.04
C PRO A 217 7.86 -6.31 11.84
N PRO A 218 8.12 -6.39 13.16
CA PRO A 218 8.55 -5.21 13.90
C PRO A 218 9.74 -4.63 13.14
N MET A 219 9.67 -3.35 12.79
CA MET A 219 10.77 -2.65 12.14
C MET A 219 11.82 -2.34 13.21
N PRO A 220 12.81 -3.24 13.37
CA PRO A 220 14.18 -2.81 13.25
C PRO A 220 14.92 -3.78 12.33
N PHE A 221 14.73 -3.66 11.02
CA PHE A 221 15.53 -4.40 10.04
C PHE A 221 16.14 -3.46 9.01
N LEU A 222 17.16 -2.73 9.46
CA LEU A 222 18.31 -2.43 8.62
C LEU A 222 19.48 -3.33 9.08
N SER A 223 19.99 -4.08 8.11
CA SER A 223 21.22 -4.90 8.11
C SER A 223 21.12 -6.40 8.46
N ARG A 224 21.54 -7.20 7.48
CA ARG A 224 21.96 -8.62 7.52
C ARG A 224 20.91 -9.71 7.74
N ALA A 225 20.09 -10.05 6.73
CA ALA A 225 19.62 -11.44 6.50
C ALA A 225 18.75 -11.59 5.22
N TRP A 226 19.26 -11.16 4.06
CA TRP A 226 18.81 -11.79 2.81
C TRP A 226 19.56 -13.12 2.71
N ARG A 227 18.99 -14.21 3.23
CA ARG A 227 19.39 -15.59 2.85
C ARG A 227 18.21 -16.23 2.14
N TRP A 228 18.22 -16.14 0.82
CA TRP A 228 17.55 -17.11 -0.03
C TRP A 228 18.12 -18.49 0.30
N ARG A 229 17.30 -19.43 0.79
CA ARG A 229 17.59 -20.85 0.67
C ARG A 229 16.93 -21.32 -0.61
N TRP A 230 17.74 -21.67 -1.59
CA TRP A 230 17.31 -22.63 -2.62
C TRP A 230 17.21 -23.98 -1.92
N HIS A 231 16.08 -24.66 -2.10
CA HIS A 231 16.04 -26.11 -1.92
C HIS A 231 16.58 -26.71 -3.23
N ASP A 232 17.71 -27.38 -3.07
CA ASP A 232 18.50 -28.26 -3.97
C ASP A 232 18.69 -27.85 -5.44
#